data_AF-A0A7V5DQP2-F1
#
_entry.id   AF-A0A7V5DQP2-F1
#
_cell.length_a   1.000
_cell.length_b   1.000
_cell.length_c   1.000
_cell.angle_alpha   90.00
_cell.angle_beta   90.00
_cell.angle_gamma   90.00
#
_symmetry.space_group_name_H-M   'P 1'
#
loop_
_entity.id
_entity.type
_entity.pdbx_description
1 polymer ?
#
loop_
_entity_poly.entity_id
_entity_poly.type
_entity_poly.pdbx_seq_one_letter_code
_entity_poly.pdbx_strand_id
1 'polypeptide(L)'
;MLVFNPGAIREHTKHNYSPETKGTSRCSSCHMVKTASSAEAGDIHAHDFKVIKPHLSLEMFKKDPKLSLPNSCNGCHKEWGDDEAGFLKGVQAYDSKFGK
;
A
#
# COMPACT_ATOMS: atom_id res chain seq x y z
N MET A 1 24.56 13.78 -14.42
CA MET A 1 24.41 12.71 -13.42
C MET A 1 23.36 13.18 -12.43
N LEU A 2 22.16 12.62 -12.44
CA LEU A 2 21.09 13.05 -11.54
C LEU A 2 21.49 12.72 -10.10
N VAL A 3 21.48 13.71 -9.22
CA VAL A 3 21.79 13.53 -7.80
C VAL A 3 20.62 12.78 -7.18
N PHE A 4 20.79 11.47 -7.03
CA PHE A 4 19.87 10.62 -6.30
C PHE A 4 20.08 10.85 -4.81
N ASN A 5 19.03 11.18 -4.06
CA ASN A 5 19.09 11.32 -2.59
C ASN A 5 18.39 10.13 -1.92
N PRO A 6 19.12 9.05 -1.62
CA PRO A 6 18.66 7.91 -0.82
C PRO A 6 17.86 8.26 0.44
N GLY A 7 18.27 9.32 1.16
CA GLY A 7 17.63 9.73 2.40
C GLY A 7 16.20 10.19 2.17
N ALA A 8 15.99 11.07 1.19
CA ALA A 8 14.67 11.57 0.82
C ALA A 8 13.74 10.44 0.35
N ILE A 9 14.28 9.43 -0.34
CA ILE A 9 13.50 8.27 -0.79
C ILE A 9 13.07 7.42 0.39
N ARG A 10 13.98 7.10 1.31
CA ARG A 10 13.64 6.35 2.53
C ARG A 10 12.65 7.11 3.42
N GLU A 11 12.77 8.43 3.50
CA GLU A 11 11.80 9.28 4.19
C GLU A 11 10.43 9.29 3.52
N HIS A 12 10.37 9.12 2.20
CA HIS A 12 9.11 9.03 1.45
C HIS A 12 8.50 7.63 1.48
N THR A 13 9.28 6.57 1.23
CA THR A 13 8.76 5.20 1.17
C THR A 13 8.54 4.61 2.56
N LYS A 14 9.29 5.09 3.57
CA LYS A 14 9.37 4.52 4.94
C LYS A 14 9.80 3.06 4.97
N HIS A 15 10.39 2.61 3.88
CA HIS A 15 10.89 1.27 3.64
C HIS A 15 12.25 1.37 2.93
N ASN A 16 13.03 0.31 2.98
CA ASN A 16 14.12 0.18 2.03
C ASN A 16 13.55 0.10 0.60
N TYR A 17 14.32 0.47 -0.40
CA TYR A 17 13.88 0.47 -1.80
C TYR A 17 14.93 -0.16 -2.72
N SER A 18 14.51 -0.66 -3.88
CA SER A 18 15.43 -1.15 -4.91
C SER A 18 16.10 0.04 -5.62
N PRO A 19 17.44 0.07 -5.80
CA PRO A 19 18.36 -1.07 -5.76
C PRO A 19 19.14 -1.26 -4.45
N GLU A 20 18.90 -0.46 -3.40
CA GLU A 20 19.65 -0.59 -2.13
C GLU A 20 19.53 -1.98 -1.51
N THR A 21 18.41 -2.67 -1.76
CA THR A 21 18.27 -4.08 -1.42
C THR A 21 17.56 -4.86 -2.53
N LYS A 22 17.80 -6.18 -2.57
CA LYS A 22 17.07 -7.10 -3.45
C LYS A 22 15.66 -7.34 -2.87
N GLY A 23 14.68 -6.57 -3.35
CA GLY A 23 13.26 -6.89 -3.12
C GLY A 23 12.50 -6.01 -2.14
N THR A 24 13.08 -4.92 -1.64
CA THR A 24 12.34 -3.95 -0.79
C THR A 24 11.64 -2.88 -1.66
N SER A 25 10.48 -2.41 -1.19
CA SER A 25 9.50 -1.51 -1.84
C SER A 25 9.95 -0.81 -3.15
N ARG A 26 9.13 -0.93 -4.20
CA ARG A 26 9.27 -0.14 -5.43
C ARG A 26 8.23 0.98 -5.42
N CYS A 27 8.46 2.05 -6.18
CA CYS A 27 7.46 3.11 -6.34
C CYS A 27 6.10 2.53 -6.78
N SER A 28 6.12 1.59 -7.73
CA SER A 28 4.92 0.90 -8.21
C SER A 28 4.27 -0.01 -7.18
N SER A 29 4.99 -0.49 -6.16
CA SER A 29 4.39 -1.31 -5.09
C SER A 29 3.32 -0.55 -4.32
N CYS A 30 3.49 0.76 -4.13
CA CYS A 30 2.53 1.61 -3.42
C CYS A 30 1.64 2.40 -4.39
N HIS A 31 2.20 2.94 -5.47
CA HIS A 31 1.47 3.80 -6.40
C HIS A 31 0.68 3.03 -7.46
N MET A 32 0.98 1.75 -7.68
CA MET A 32 0.30 0.92 -8.68
C MET A 32 -0.19 -0.38 -8.03
N VAL A 33 -0.81 -0.27 -6.84
CA VAL A 33 -1.35 -1.44 -6.14
C VAL A 33 -2.30 -2.20 -7.06
N LYS A 34 -2.30 -3.53 -6.95
CA LYS A 34 -3.21 -4.37 -7.70
C LYS A 34 -4.64 -4.18 -7.18
N THR A 35 -5.50 -3.54 -7.96
CA THR A 35 -6.86 -3.15 -7.55
C THR A 35 -7.94 -3.70 -8.46
N ALA A 36 -7.59 -4.12 -9.67
CA ALA A 36 -8.55 -4.61 -10.65
C ALA A 36 -8.53 -6.13 -10.75
N SER A 37 -9.73 -6.70 -10.79
CA SER A 37 -10.00 -8.11 -11.07
C SER A 37 -10.12 -8.33 -12.57
N SER A 38 -9.17 -9.02 -13.22
CA SER A 38 -9.39 -9.58 -14.58
C SER A 38 -9.74 -11.04 -14.47
N ALA A 39 -11.03 -11.38 -14.44
CA ALA A 39 -11.56 -12.75 -14.30
C ALA A 39 -11.04 -13.59 -13.08
N GLU A 40 -10.00 -13.13 -12.40
CA GLU A 40 -9.39 -13.56 -11.15
C GLU A 40 -9.16 -12.28 -10.33
N ALA A 41 -9.53 -12.32 -9.03
CA ALA A 41 -9.53 -11.12 -8.20
C ALA A 41 -8.11 -10.64 -7.88
N GLY A 42 -7.83 -9.35 -8.13
CA GLY A 42 -6.62 -8.67 -7.64
C GLY A 42 -5.33 -8.87 -8.45
N ASP A 43 -5.38 -9.17 -9.75
CA ASP A 43 -4.17 -9.36 -10.56
C ASP A 43 -3.73 -8.15 -11.42
N ILE A 44 -4.58 -7.16 -11.65
CA ILE A 44 -4.22 -5.97 -12.45
C ILE A 44 -3.76 -4.81 -11.56
N HIS A 45 -2.59 -4.23 -11.89
CA HIS A 45 -2.04 -3.03 -11.27
C HIS A 45 -2.84 -1.76 -11.63
N ALA A 46 -3.04 -0.87 -10.65
CA ALA A 46 -3.63 0.46 -10.88
C ALA A 46 -2.69 1.33 -11.75
N HIS A 47 -3.27 2.09 -12.68
CA HIS A 47 -2.54 3.00 -13.58
C HIS A 47 -2.81 4.49 -13.30
N ASP A 48 -3.42 4.81 -12.15
CA ASP A 48 -3.65 6.20 -11.74
C ASP A 48 -2.51 6.77 -10.89
N PHE A 49 -1.53 5.93 -10.53
CA PHE A 49 -0.36 6.26 -9.71
C PHE A 49 -0.69 6.79 -8.31
N LYS A 50 -1.92 6.59 -7.83
CA LYS A 50 -2.37 7.09 -6.53
C LYS A 50 -2.17 6.04 -5.44
N VAL A 51 -1.79 6.51 -4.27
CA VAL A 51 -1.80 5.68 -3.07
C VAL A 51 -3.24 5.46 -2.63
N ILE A 52 -3.65 4.21 -2.52
CA ILE A 52 -4.88 3.83 -1.82
C ILE A 52 -4.53 3.70 -0.35
N LYS A 53 -5.12 4.56 0.48
CA LYS A 53 -4.88 4.58 1.91
C LYS A 53 -5.59 3.41 2.61
N PRO A 54 -5.03 2.83 3.67
CA PRO A 54 -5.70 1.82 4.48
C PRO A 54 -7.07 2.27 5.04
N HIS A 55 -7.25 3.58 5.28
CA HIS A 55 -8.54 4.14 5.72
C HIS A 55 -9.68 3.82 4.76
N LEU A 56 -9.44 3.87 3.44
CA LEU A 56 -10.46 3.56 2.46
C LEU A 56 -10.85 2.08 2.54
N SER A 57 -9.88 1.18 2.66
CA SER A 57 -10.17 -0.25 2.83
C SER A 57 -10.96 -0.53 4.11
N LEU A 58 -10.60 0.12 5.23
CA LEU A 58 -11.35 0.01 6.49
C LEU A 58 -12.77 0.55 6.36
N GLU A 59 -12.94 1.72 5.74
CA GLU A 59 -14.25 2.30 5.49
C GLU A 59 -15.14 1.37 4.65
N MET A 60 -14.58 0.81 3.57
CA MET A 60 -15.29 -0.11 2.69
C MET A 60 -15.65 -1.41 3.40
N PHE A 61 -14.71 -1.99 4.16
CA PHE A 61 -14.95 -3.18 4.98
C PHE A 61 -16.09 -2.96 6.00
N LYS A 62 -16.12 -1.80 6.67
CA LYS A 62 -17.17 -1.44 7.63
C LYS A 62 -18.55 -1.27 6.99
N LYS A 63 -18.61 -0.85 5.72
CA LYS A 63 -19.87 -0.78 4.97
C LYS A 63 -20.36 -2.18 4.59
N ASP A 64 -19.46 -3.00 4.06
CA ASP A 64 -19.71 -4.41 3.74
C ASP A 64 -18.34 -5.13 3.65
N PRO A 65 -18.09 -6.19 4.43
CA PRO A 65 -16.86 -6.97 4.34
C PRO A 65 -16.54 -7.46 2.91
N LYS A 66 -17.55 -7.67 2.07
CA LYS A 66 -17.38 -8.07 0.66
C LYS A 66 -16.88 -6.95 -0.25
N LEU A 67 -16.95 -5.70 0.19
CA LEU A 67 -16.50 -4.52 -0.55
C LEU A 67 -15.08 -4.08 -0.18
N SER A 68 -14.38 -4.82 0.69
CA SER A 68 -13.00 -4.49 1.06
C SER A 68 -12.10 -4.41 -0.17
N LEU A 69 -11.35 -3.32 -0.29
CA LEU A 69 -10.43 -3.09 -1.41
C LEU A 69 -8.97 -3.32 -0.98
N PRO A 70 -8.12 -3.88 -1.84
CA PRO A 70 -6.67 -3.83 -1.66
C PRO A 70 -6.19 -2.37 -1.53
N ASN A 71 -5.14 -2.16 -0.76
CA ASN A 71 -4.49 -0.86 -0.57
C ASN A 71 -2.98 -0.94 -0.71
N SER A 72 -2.34 0.23 -0.80
CA SER A 72 -0.91 0.36 -1.06
C SER A 72 -0.01 -0.25 0.01
N CYS A 73 -0.55 -0.65 1.16
CA CYS A 73 0.20 -1.27 2.25
C CYS A 73 -0.03 -2.80 2.30
N ASN A 74 -1.28 -3.25 2.14
CA ASN A 74 -1.63 -4.67 2.31
C ASN A 74 -1.24 -5.57 1.14
N GLY A 75 -0.75 -5.01 0.03
CA GLY A 75 -0.08 -5.78 -1.02
C GLY A 75 1.20 -6.48 -0.52
N CYS A 76 1.87 -5.93 0.50
CA CYS A 76 3.01 -6.55 1.18
C CYS A 76 2.68 -6.99 2.62
N HIS A 77 1.91 -6.19 3.34
CA HIS A 77 1.43 -6.50 4.70
C HIS A 77 0.06 -7.18 4.64
N LYS A 78 0.05 -8.44 4.20
CA LYS A 78 -1.21 -9.17 3.92
C LYS A 78 -2.16 -9.17 5.12
N GLU A 79 -1.61 -9.23 6.33
CA GLU A 79 -2.37 -9.25 7.58
C GLU A 79 -3.12 -7.93 7.85
N TRP A 80 -2.81 -6.85 7.13
CA TRP A 80 -3.56 -5.58 7.20
C TRP A 80 -4.74 -5.54 6.22
N GLY A 81 -5.12 -6.68 5.66
CA GLY A 81 -6.28 -6.85 4.78
C GLY A 81 -7.20 -8.02 5.14
N ASP A 82 -6.97 -8.70 6.28
CA ASP A 82 -7.67 -9.95 6.62
C ASP A 82 -9.02 -9.70 7.31
N ASP A 83 -9.03 -8.87 8.35
CA ASP A 83 -10.21 -8.55 9.15
C ASP A 83 -10.22 -7.07 9.60
N GLU A 84 -11.26 -6.65 10.33
CA GLU A 84 -11.37 -5.27 10.81
C GLU A 84 -10.16 -4.85 11.66
N ALA A 85 -9.65 -5.75 12.50
CA ALA A 85 -8.50 -5.48 13.36
C ALA A 85 -7.21 -5.31 12.52
N GLY A 86 -7.04 -6.12 11.48
CA GLY A 86 -5.99 -6.01 10.49
C GLY A 86 -6.04 -4.66 9.75
N PHE A 87 -7.21 -4.27 9.23
CA PHE A 87 -7.39 -2.98 8.59
C PHE A 87 -7.10 -1.81 9.54
N LEU A 88 -7.56 -1.89 10.80
CA LEU A 88 -7.27 -0.88 11.82
C LEU A 88 -5.78 -0.78 12.11
N LYS A 89 -5.08 -1.91 12.22
CA LYS A 89 -3.62 -1.95 12.40
C LYS A 89 -2.90 -1.31 11.21
N GLY A 90 -3.36 -1.55 9.98
CA GLY A 90 -2.84 -0.91 8.78
C GLY A 90 -3.03 0.61 8.78
N VAL A 91 -4.20 1.08 9.23
CA VAL A 91 -4.47 2.52 9.42
C VAL A 91 -3.51 3.13 10.44
N GLN A 92 -3.38 2.53 11.61
CA GLN A 92 -2.49 3.02 12.68
C GLN A 92 -1.02 3.04 12.22
N ALA A 93 -0.58 2.01 11.50
CA ALA A 93 0.77 1.93 10.95
C ALA A 93 1.01 3.06 9.93
N TYR A 94 0.07 3.28 9.00
CA TYR A 94 0.14 4.36 8.03
C TYR A 94 0.21 5.73 8.72
N ASP A 95 -0.69 5.99 9.67
CA ASP A 95 -0.76 7.28 10.37
C ASP A 95 0.51 7.54 11.20
N SER A 96 1.09 6.52 11.83
CA SER A 96 2.35 6.66 12.58
C SER A 96 3.56 7.08 11.73
N LYS A 97 3.47 6.89 10.40
CA LYS A 97 4.55 7.15 9.45
C LYS A 97 4.27 8.35 8.55
N PHE A 98 3.01 8.57 8.20
CA PHE A 98 2.57 9.52 7.18
C PHE A 98 1.51 10.51 7.67
N GLY A 99 0.88 10.23 8.82
CA GLY A 99 0.00 11.16 9.51
C GLY A 99 0.81 12.37 9.96
N LYS A 100 0.31 13.56 9.67
CA LYS A 100 0.83 14.82 10.21
C LYS A 100 0.10 15.14 11.49
#